data_AF-F0T657-F1
#
_entry.id   AF-F0T657-F1
#
_cell.length_a   1.000
_cell.length_b   1.000
_cell.length_c   1.000
_cell.angle_alpha   90.00
_cell.angle_beta   90.00
_cell.angle_gamma   90.00
#
_symmetry.space_group_name_H-M   'P 1'
#
loop_
_entity.id
_entity.type
_entity.pdbx_description
1 polymer ?
#
loop_
_entity_poly.entity_id
_entity_poly.type
_entity_poly.pdbx_seq_one_letter_code
_entity_poly.pdbx_strand_id
1 'polypeptide(L)'
;MEFIRGNLLNVFTEEIYSAEVGFENGLISCVKPVDGNFKTLILPGFIDSHIHIESSMICPSRFAEAVVPHGTTSVIADPHEIANVMGLNGINYMLNDASSVPLKMFLTVPSCVPATKFETAGGIITSEDIDTLLKRPEFVGLGEVMNFPGVIGQDPEVIEKLEVAHVNNKPIDGHAPMLSGAELCNYAAAGISTDHESTTPSEALEKRRLGMKIMMREGSSAKNLKALAVVGGDFIVSDDKDPEDLVEGHVDNMLLKAIEYGIDPVKAIKMVTLNPAEHYQLNTGSLVPGKAADMVIVDDIEKLNVKNVYIDGKLVSKNGSLNFKVNPLKLQGTFKSSPKKPSDFNLTSDSPKTVRVIEIIEDQLITNKQTADLDIQDGNLMADLENDVLKIAVVERYGNNKMTNGFIKGFNLKNGAIASSVAHDSHNIIVIGTNSKDMAKAVNTVITNNGGLSVVSNGGITDLKLPIAGLMSDRTAEDVAKDLTILKQLVNDMGSTLSSPFMTLSFLALLVIPNLKISDMGLFDVEKFEFVNIVLDD
;
A
#
# COMPACT_ATOMS: atom_id res chain seq x y z
N MET A 1 13.75 -3.19 -37.18
CA MET A 1 12.36 -3.66 -37.06
C MET A 1 12.33 -5.15 -36.71
N GLU A 2 11.60 -5.50 -35.65
CA GLU A 2 11.37 -6.87 -35.16
C GLU A 2 9.88 -7.24 -35.31
N PHE A 3 9.56 -8.54 -35.26
CA PHE A 3 8.20 -9.05 -35.43
C PHE A 3 7.89 -10.19 -34.47
N ILE A 4 6.66 -10.20 -33.94
CA ILE A 4 6.08 -11.32 -33.21
C ILE A 4 4.80 -11.78 -33.92
N ARG A 5 4.59 -13.09 -33.99
CA ARG A 5 3.39 -13.71 -34.55
C ARG A 5 2.67 -14.53 -33.49
N GLY A 6 1.35 -14.46 -33.48
CA GLY A 6 0.49 -15.12 -32.51
C GLY A 6 -0.98 -14.81 -32.76
N ASN A 7 -1.86 -15.36 -31.93
CA ASN A 7 -3.23 -14.85 -31.86
C ASN A 7 -3.18 -13.54 -31.09
N LEU A 8 -3.69 -12.43 -31.61
CA LEU A 8 -3.70 -11.13 -30.95
C LEU A 8 -5.08 -10.87 -30.38
N LEU A 9 -5.17 -10.48 -29.10
CA LEU A 9 -6.37 -9.84 -28.58
C LEU A 9 -6.35 -8.35 -28.94
N ASN A 10 -7.29 -7.92 -29.78
CA ASN A 10 -7.51 -6.50 -30.04
C ASN A 10 -8.51 -5.95 -29.02
N VAL A 11 -8.00 -5.20 -28.03
CA VAL A 11 -8.81 -4.63 -26.93
C VAL A 11 -9.83 -3.58 -27.36
N PHE A 12 -9.77 -3.08 -28.60
CA PHE A 12 -10.78 -2.16 -29.14
C PHE A 12 -11.95 -2.89 -29.80
N THR A 13 -11.69 -4.00 -30.51
CA THR A 13 -12.74 -4.77 -31.20
C THR A 13 -13.21 -5.99 -30.40
N GLU A 14 -12.49 -6.34 -29.33
CA GLU A 14 -12.75 -7.51 -28.48
C GLU A 14 -12.61 -8.85 -29.23
N GLU A 15 -11.87 -8.84 -30.34
CA GLU A 15 -11.62 -10.01 -31.19
C GLU A 15 -10.23 -10.62 -30.93
N ILE A 16 -10.15 -11.94 -31.06
CA ILE A 16 -8.89 -12.69 -31.11
C ILE A 16 -8.67 -13.19 -32.53
N TYR A 17 -7.56 -12.81 -33.16
CA TYR A 17 -7.23 -13.23 -34.52
C TYR A 17 -5.72 -13.42 -34.73
N SER A 18 -5.34 -14.28 -35.67
CA SER A 18 -3.95 -14.50 -36.06
C SER A 18 -3.33 -13.22 -36.65
N ALA A 19 -2.26 -12.72 -36.03
CA ALA A 19 -1.62 -11.47 -36.40
C ALA A 19 -0.09 -11.52 -36.37
N GLU A 20 0.52 -10.58 -37.11
CA GLU A 20 1.92 -10.21 -36.99
C GLU A 20 1.98 -8.77 -36.43
N VAL A 21 2.69 -8.61 -35.31
CA VAL A 21 2.96 -7.32 -34.66
C VAL A 21 4.42 -6.95 -34.94
N GLY A 22 4.63 -5.90 -35.73
CA GLY A 22 5.93 -5.31 -36.00
C GLY A 22 6.22 -4.15 -35.07
N PHE A 23 7.46 -4.04 -34.59
CA PHE A 23 7.90 -2.95 -33.72
C PHE A 23 9.34 -2.53 -33.99
N GLU A 24 9.64 -1.27 -33.70
CA GLU A 24 10.95 -0.65 -33.88
C GLU A 24 11.10 0.55 -32.93
N ASN A 25 12.30 0.72 -32.35
CA ASN A 25 12.60 1.80 -31.40
C ASN A 25 11.60 1.89 -30.22
N GLY A 26 11.14 0.73 -29.75
CA GLY A 26 10.19 0.60 -28.63
C GLY A 26 8.74 0.90 -28.96
N LEU A 27 8.42 1.24 -30.21
CA LEU A 27 7.07 1.52 -30.66
C LEU A 27 6.57 0.45 -31.62
N ILE A 28 5.27 0.17 -31.56
CA ILE A 28 4.59 -0.67 -32.55
C ILE A 28 4.56 0.10 -33.87
N SER A 29 5.05 -0.52 -34.93
CA SER A 29 5.10 0.07 -36.27
C SER A 29 3.96 -0.44 -37.16
N CYS A 30 3.51 -1.68 -36.95
CA CYS A 30 2.49 -2.31 -37.77
C CYS A 30 1.79 -3.45 -37.00
N VAL A 31 0.48 -3.59 -37.20
CA VAL A 31 -0.29 -4.76 -36.81
C VAL A 31 -1.10 -5.20 -38.01
N LYS A 32 -0.91 -6.43 -38.47
CA LYS A 32 -1.65 -6.96 -39.62
C LYS A 32 -2.15 -8.39 -39.36
N PRO A 33 -3.38 -8.72 -39.81
CA PRO A 33 -3.82 -10.10 -39.84
C PRO A 33 -2.91 -10.97 -40.72
N VAL A 34 -2.71 -12.22 -40.30
CA VAL A 34 -1.95 -13.22 -41.07
C VAL A 34 -2.65 -14.57 -40.97
N ASP A 35 -2.46 -15.41 -41.98
CA ASP A 35 -2.89 -16.81 -41.89
C ASP A 35 -1.93 -17.59 -40.99
N GLY A 36 -2.48 -18.31 -40.01
CA GLY A 36 -1.68 -19.14 -39.11
C GLY A 36 -2.52 -19.78 -38.02
N ASN A 37 -2.04 -20.92 -37.53
CA ASN A 37 -2.57 -21.58 -36.33
C ASN A 37 -1.50 -21.48 -35.23
N PHE A 38 -1.63 -20.47 -34.38
CA PHE A 38 -0.69 -20.20 -33.30
C PHE A 38 -1.18 -20.79 -31.98
N LYS A 39 -0.23 -21.23 -31.14
CA LYS A 39 -0.52 -21.77 -29.80
C LYS A 39 -0.46 -20.73 -28.69
N THR A 40 -0.12 -19.49 -29.02
CA THR A 40 0.11 -18.41 -28.06
C THR A 40 -0.77 -17.22 -28.40
N LEU A 41 -1.15 -16.50 -27.35
CA LEU A 41 -1.91 -15.26 -27.39
C LEU A 41 -0.97 -14.08 -27.09
N ILE A 42 -1.12 -12.99 -27.83
CA ILE A 42 -0.47 -11.70 -27.65
C ILE A 42 -1.49 -10.78 -27.01
N LEU A 43 -1.17 -10.31 -25.81
CA LEU A 43 -1.96 -9.35 -25.04
C LEU A 43 -1.17 -8.05 -24.89
N PRO A 44 -1.84 -6.88 -24.74
CA PRO A 44 -1.16 -5.69 -24.25
C PRO A 44 -0.54 -5.94 -22.87
N GLY A 45 0.56 -5.25 -22.58
CA GLY A 45 1.20 -5.23 -21.28
C GLY A 45 0.23 -4.89 -20.12
N PHE A 46 0.30 -5.63 -19.02
CA PHE A 46 -0.61 -5.41 -17.88
C PHE A 46 -0.20 -4.18 -17.08
N ILE A 47 -1.21 -3.47 -16.59
CA ILE A 47 -1.13 -2.23 -15.82
C ILE A 47 -1.82 -2.44 -14.48
N ASP A 48 -1.06 -2.36 -13.39
CA ASP A 48 -1.65 -2.18 -12.07
C ASP A 48 -1.87 -0.70 -11.84
N SER A 49 -3.12 -0.26 -11.77
CA SER A 49 -3.45 1.15 -11.82
C SER A 49 -3.62 1.85 -10.48
N HIS A 50 -3.43 1.13 -9.38
CA HIS A 50 -3.38 1.70 -8.05
C HIS A 50 -2.66 0.74 -7.10
N ILE A 51 -1.48 1.13 -6.63
CA ILE A 51 -0.63 0.31 -5.75
C ILE A 51 0.24 1.18 -4.84
N HIS A 52 0.54 0.67 -3.66
CA HIS A 52 1.59 1.18 -2.78
C HIS A 52 2.77 0.19 -2.82
N ILE A 53 3.85 0.56 -3.51
CA ILE A 53 5.03 -0.32 -3.60
C ILE A 53 5.63 -0.54 -2.20
N GLU A 54 5.56 0.47 -1.34
CA GLU A 54 6.05 0.42 0.03
C GLU A 54 5.40 -0.70 0.86
N SER A 55 4.12 -0.99 0.65
CA SER A 55 3.38 -2.07 1.32
C SER A 55 3.95 -3.47 1.01
N SER A 56 4.66 -3.61 -0.11
CA SER A 56 5.39 -4.84 -0.45
C SER A 56 6.69 -5.03 0.30
N MET A 57 7.10 -4.05 1.11
CA MET A 57 8.32 -4.07 1.91
C MET A 57 9.59 -4.27 1.07
N ILE A 58 9.53 -4.06 -0.25
CA ILE A 58 10.66 -4.14 -1.18
C ILE A 58 10.73 -2.88 -2.04
N CYS A 59 11.94 -2.47 -2.41
CA CYS A 59 12.15 -1.25 -3.17
C CYS A 59 11.63 -1.37 -4.62
N PRO A 60 11.38 -0.26 -5.33
CA PRO A 60 10.85 -0.27 -6.70
C PRO A 60 11.53 -1.24 -7.68
N SER A 61 12.86 -1.28 -7.69
CA SER A 61 13.62 -2.17 -8.58
C SER A 61 13.46 -3.65 -8.23
N ARG A 62 13.27 -3.98 -6.94
CA ARG A 62 12.91 -5.34 -6.46
C ARG A 62 11.46 -5.67 -6.72
N PHE A 63 10.57 -4.69 -6.61
CA PHE A 63 9.19 -4.85 -7.02
C PHE A 63 9.09 -5.24 -8.50
N ALA A 64 9.85 -4.56 -9.38
CA ALA A 64 9.94 -4.94 -10.79
C ALA A 64 10.50 -6.35 -11.02
N GLU A 65 11.47 -6.79 -10.20
CA GLU A 65 11.97 -8.17 -10.20
C GLU A 65 10.85 -9.17 -9.99
N ALA A 66 9.99 -8.90 -9.00
CA ALA A 66 8.88 -9.76 -8.61
C ALA A 66 7.77 -9.78 -9.66
N VAL A 67 7.33 -8.63 -10.19
CA VAL A 67 6.06 -8.56 -10.95
C VAL A 67 6.19 -8.68 -12.47
N VAL A 68 7.36 -8.39 -13.05
CA VAL A 68 7.56 -8.48 -14.50
C VAL A 68 7.41 -9.91 -15.04
N PRO A 69 7.87 -10.98 -14.36
CA PRO A 69 7.60 -12.37 -14.75
C PRO A 69 6.12 -12.70 -14.95
N HIS A 70 5.25 -11.98 -14.25
CA HIS A 70 3.79 -12.14 -14.23
C HIS A 70 3.05 -11.27 -15.27
N GLY A 71 3.78 -10.66 -16.22
CA GLY A 71 3.17 -9.88 -17.30
C GLY A 71 2.91 -8.41 -16.98
N THR A 72 3.23 -7.97 -15.77
CA THR A 72 3.12 -6.55 -15.39
C THR A 72 4.19 -5.74 -16.12
N THR A 73 3.77 -4.79 -16.96
CA THR A 73 4.66 -3.91 -17.73
C THR A 73 4.68 -2.49 -17.22
N SER A 74 3.64 -2.09 -16.49
CA SER A 74 3.58 -0.77 -15.87
C SER A 74 2.75 -0.79 -14.58
N VAL A 75 3.01 0.17 -13.71
CA VAL A 75 2.19 0.44 -12.53
C VAL A 75 1.94 1.94 -12.38
N ILE A 76 0.83 2.30 -11.73
CA ILE A 76 0.54 3.64 -11.21
C ILE A 76 0.60 3.53 -9.69
N ALA A 77 1.72 3.99 -9.12
CA ALA A 77 1.97 3.89 -7.69
C ALA A 77 1.70 5.23 -6.98
N ASP A 78 1.08 5.17 -5.80
CA ASP A 78 0.96 6.33 -4.90
C ASP A 78 2.01 6.21 -3.78
N PRO A 79 3.11 6.98 -3.84
CA PRO A 79 4.22 6.87 -2.89
C PRO A 79 3.96 7.63 -1.59
N HIS A 80 2.71 7.64 -1.10
CA HIS A 80 2.33 8.44 0.06
C HIS A 80 3.06 8.01 1.34
N GLU A 81 3.43 6.73 1.43
CA GLU A 81 4.12 6.15 2.57
C GLU A 81 5.51 6.76 2.72
N ILE A 82 6.36 6.65 1.69
CA ILE A 82 7.70 7.24 1.73
C ILE A 82 7.67 8.77 1.73
N ALA A 83 6.62 9.38 1.17
CA ALA A 83 6.42 10.82 1.24
C ALA A 83 6.12 11.28 2.67
N ASN A 84 5.35 10.53 3.47
CA ASN A 84 5.18 10.81 4.89
C ASN A 84 6.50 10.73 5.68
N VAL A 85 7.46 9.92 5.24
CA VAL A 85 8.80 9.82 5.88
C VAL A 85 9.75 10.93 5.45
N MET A 86 9.76 11.28 4.16
CA MET A 86 10.86 12.03 3.54
C MET A 86 10.41 13.20 2.64
N GLY A 87 9.10 13.41 2.46
CA GLY A 87 8.53 14.36 1.52
C GLY A 87 9.02 14.11 0.09
N LEU A 88 9.33 15.18 -0.64
CA LEU A 88 9.85 15.12 -2.01
C LEU A 88 11.10 14.24 -2.18
N ASN A 89 11.94 14.11 -1.16
CA ASN A 89 13.13 13.26 -1.24
C ASN A 89 12.75 11.77 -1.34
N GLY A 90 11.68 11.35 -0.68
CA GLY A 90 11.13 10.00 -0.76
C GLY A 90 10.56 9.71 -2.15
N ILE A 91 9.74 10.64 -2.66
CA ILE A 91 9.18 10.55 -4.01
C ILE A 91 10.29 10.44 -5.07
N ASN A 92 11.33 11.27 -4.96
CA ASN A 92 12.47 11.20 -5.89
C ASN A 92 13.28 9.90 -5.73
N TYR A 93 13.38 9.33 -4.52
CA TYR A 93 13.99 8.01 -4.34
C TYR A 93 13.24 6.94 -5.14
N MET A 94 11.90 6.94 -5.08
CA MET A 94 11.07 5.97 -5.82
C MET A 94 11.35 6.02 -7.32
N LEU A 95 11.36 7.21 -7.91
CA LEU A 95 11.67 7.41 -9.32
C LEU A 95 13.09 7.00 -9.69
N ASN A 96 14.06 7.35 -8.85
CA ASN A 96 15.47 7.05 -9.12
C ASN A 96 15.73 5.54 -9.08
N ASP A 97 15.20 4.82 -8.09
CA ASP A 97 15.34 3.36 -8.02
C ASP A 97 14.60 2.67 -9.17
N ALA A 98 13.37 3.11 -9.46
CA ALA A 98 12.55 2.60 -10.57
C ALA A 98 13.24 2.77 -11.94
N SER A 99 13.95 3.88 -12.16
CA SER A 99 14.63 4.17 -13.44
C SER A 99 15.74 3.16 -13.81
N SER A 100 16.16 2.32 -12.86
CA SER A 100 17.20 1.30 -13.07
C SER A 100 16.69 0.01 -13.70
N VAL A 101 15.36 -0.17 -13.79
CA VAL A 101 14.68 -1.38 -14.27
C VAL A 101 13.71 -1.05 -15.41
N PRO A 102 13.29 -2.03 -16.24
CA PRO A 102 12.44 -1.73 -17.39
C PRO A 102 10.96 -1.52 -17.03
N LEU A 103 10.49 -1.91 -15.84
CA LEU A 103 9.09 -1.70 -15.45
C LEU A 103 8.76 -0.20 -15.48
N LYS A 104 7.71 0.18 -16.20
CA LYS A 104 7.27 1.57 -16.26
C LYS A 104 6.48 1.93 -15.01
N MET A 105 7.12 2.65 -14.09
CA MET A 105 6.47 3.13 -12.88
C MET A 105 6.06 4.57 -13.07
N PHE A 106 4.75 4.77 -13.22
CA PHE A 106 4.13 6.08 -13.14
C PHE A 106 3.72 6.34 -11.70
N LEU A 107 3.75 7.59 -11.28
CA LEU A 107 3.34 7.98 -9.95
C LEU A 107 2.08 8.83 -9.98
N THR A 108 1.24 8.70 -8.98
CA THR A 108 0.36 9.80 -8.58
C THR A 108 1.10 10.69 -7.57
N VAL A 109 0.70 11.95 -7.43
CA VAL A 109 1.28 12.80 -6.38
C VAL A 109 0.51 12.57 -5.07
N PRO A 110 1.17 12.21 -3.95
CA PRO A 110 0.50 12.00 -2.68
C PRO A 110 -0.32 13.22 -2.24
N SER A 111 -1.61 13.01 -1.98
CA SER A 111 -2.53 14.12 -1.69
C SER A 111 -2.54 14.53 -0.21
N CYS A 112 -2.31 13.57 0.70
CA CYS A 112 -2.51 13.71 2.15
C CYS A 112 -1.21 13.42 2.93
N VAL A 113 -0.21 14.29 2.76
CA VAL A 113 1.07 14.19 3.49
C VAL A 113 1.32 15.49 4.28
N PRO A 114 1.19 15.48 5.62
CA PRO A 114 0.71 14.36 6.44
C PRO A 114 -0.79 14.10 6.30
N ALA A 115 -1.25 12.91 6.71
CA ALA A 115 -2.67 12.59 6.76
C ALA A 115 -3.43 13.46 7.78
N THR A 116 -2.76 13.85 8.87
CA THR A 116 -3.35 14.67 9.94
C THR A 116 -2.30 15.46 10.73
N LYS A 117 -2.74 16.48 11.47
CA LYS A 117 -1.88 17.34 12.32
C LYS A 117 -1.66 16.83 13.75
N PHE A 118 -2.28 15.70 14.11
CA PHE A 118 -2.27 15.12 15.46
C PHE A 118 -1.14 14.10 15.69
N GLU A 119 -0.16 14.09 14.79
CA GLU A 119 1.01 13.22 14.83
C GLU A 119 2.19 13.91 14.16
N THR A 120 3.39 13.42 14.43
CA THR A 120 4.62 13.92 13.82
C THR A 120 5.00 13.07 12.61
N ALA A 121 4.89 13.63 11.40
CA ALA A 121 5.40 13.06 10.15
C ALA A 121 6.79 13.63 9.79
N GLY A 122 7.49 12.96 8.88
CA GLY A 122 8.80 13.38 8.38
C GLY A 122 8.76 14.24 7.12
N GLY A 123 7.64 14.23 6.39
CA GLY A 123 7.43 14.99 5.16
C GLY A 123 6.12 15.80 5.16
N ILE A 124 6.08 16.79 4.27
CA ILE A 124 4.89 17.59 3.93
C ILE A 124 4.87 17.71 2.41
N ILE A 125 3.70 17.56 1.80
CA ILE A 125 3.46 17.84 0.37
C ILE A 125 2.39 18.93 0.26
N THR A 126 2.80 20.07 -0.28
CA THR A 126 1.94 21.25 -0.48
C THR A 126 1.30 21.27 -1.87
N SER A 127 0.31 22.13 -2.07
CA SER A 127 -0.25 22.44 -3.39
C SER A 127 0.81 22.88 -4.42
N GLU A 128 1.81 23.66 -4.01
CA GLU A 128 2.94 24.09 -4.88
C GLU A 128 3.84 22.91 -5.30
N ASP A 129 4.10 21.98 -4.38
CA ASP A 129 4.82 20.75 -4.68
C ASP A 129 4.06 19.90 -5.70
N ILE A 130 2.74 19.76 -5.51
CA ILE A 130 1.86 19.04 -6.44
C ILE A 130 1.90 19.67 -7.83
N ASP A 131 1.80 21.00 -7.95
CA ASP A 131 1.84 21.69 -9.25
C ASP A 131 3.18 21.45 -9.97
N THR A 132 4.28 21.45 -9.20
CA THR A 132 5.60 21.17 -9.74
C THR A 132 5.72 19.73 -10.22
N LEU A 133 5.20 18.76 -9.46
CA LEU A 133 5.30 17.35 -9.80
C LEU A 133 4.38 16.96 -10.96
N LEU A 134 3.14 17.45 -11.03
CA LEU A 134 2.19 17.09 -12.10
C LEU A 134 2.62 17.56 -13.50
N LYS A 135 3.57 18.50 -13.60
CA LYS A 135 4.18 18.94 -14.87
C LYS A 135 5.20 17.94 -15.41
N ARG A 136 5.64 16.97 -14.60
CA ARG A 136 6.60 15.95 -15.00
C ARG A 136 5.88 14.75 -15.63
N PRO A 137 6.41 14.14 -16.70
CA PRO A 137 5.75 13.02 -17.39
C PRO A 137 5.60 11.75 -16.54
N GLU A 138 6.42 11.58 -15.51
CA GLU A 138 6.34 10.47 -14.56
C GLU A 138 5.07 10.52 -13.69
N PHE A 139 4.47 11.71 -13.52
CA PHE A 139 3.28 11.91 -12.69
C PHE A 139 2.01 11.96 -13.53
N VAL A 140 1.08 11.06 -13.25
CA VAL A 140 -0.07 10.80 -14.11
C VAL A 140 -1.41 11.17 -13.47
N GLY A 141 -1.43 11.51 -12.19
CA GLY A 141 -2.62 11.91 -11.45
C GLY A 141 -2.29 12.53 -10.10
N LEU A 142 -3.29 13.13 -9.46
CA LEU A 142 -3.27 13.37 -8.01
C LEU A 142 -3.69 12.07 -7.32
N GLY A 143 -2.92 11.67 -6.31
CA GLY A 143 -3.10 10.45 -5.55
C GLY A 143 -4.37 10.46 -4.73
N GLU A 144 -4.63 9.34 -4.06
CA GLU A 144 -5.91 9.09 -3.42
C GLU A 144 -6.30 10.20 -2.44
N VAL A 145 -7.47 10.81 -2.61
CA VAL A 145 -7.92 11.90 -1.73
C VAL A 145 -8.63 11.32 -0.51
N MET A 146 -7.85 10.78 0.43
CA MET A 146 -8.34 10.20 1.69
C MET A 146 -8.92 11.25 2.66
N ASN A 147 -8.48 12.52 2.56
CA ASN A 147 -9.08 13.63 3.31
C ASN A 147 -10.40 14.11 2.68
N PHE A 148 -11.33 13.18 2.45
CA PHE A 148 -12.69 13.50 2.03
C PHE A 148 -13.42 14.44 3.01
N PRO A 149 -13.18 14.45 4.35
CA PRO A 149 -13.77 15.46 5.23
C PRO A 149 -13.31 16.88 4.87
N GLY A 150 -12.04 17.05 4.49
CA GLY A 150 -11.50 18.31 3.99
C GLY A 150 -12.15 18.75 2.68
N VAL A 151 -12.45 17.82 1.77
CA VAL A 151 -13.19 18.12 0.53
C VAL A 151 -14.61 18.62 0.84
N ILE A 152 -15.35 17.89 1.67
CA ILE A 152 -16.74 18.22 2.04
C ILE A 152 -16.79 19.55 2.82
N GLY A 153 -15.83 19.73 3.73
CA GLY A 153 -15.68 20.93 4.56
C GLY A 153 -15.05 22.12 3.85
N GLN A 154 -14.62 21.97 2.59
CA GLN A 154 -13.92 22.99 1.80
C GLN A 154 -12.68 23.54 2.51
N ASP A 155 -11.84 22.64 3.04
CA ASP A 155 -10.53 23.02 3.58
C ASP A 155 -9.69 23.70 2.49
N PRO A 156 -9.18 24.93 2.72
CA PRO A 156 -8.53 25.71 1.67
C PRO A 156 -7.34 25.00 1.01
N GLU A 157 -6.51 24.30 1.79
CA GLU A 157 -5.34 23.59 1.26
C GLU A 157 -5.79 22.38 0.43
N VAL A 158 -6.76 21.60 0.93
CA VAL A 158 -7.29 20.46 0.18
C VAL A 158 -7.89 20.91 -1.16
N ILE A 159 -8.69 21.97 -1.17
CA ILE A 159 -9.29 22.50 -2.40
C ILE A 159 -8.21 23.00 -3.36
N GLU A 160 -7.18 23.72 -2.89
CA GLU A 160 -6.08 24.19 -3.74
C GLU A 160 -5.34 23.02 -4.41
N LYS A 161 -5.12 21.90 -3.71
CA LYS A 161 -4.53 20.68 -4.29
C LYS A 161 -5.39 20.11 -5.42
N LEU A 162 -6.71 20.09 -5.27
CA LEU A 162 -7.64 19.64 -6.32
C LEU A 162 -7.61 20.58 -7.53
N GLU A 163 -7.63 21.90 -7.30
CA GLU A 163 -7.56 22.91 -8.35
C GLU A 163 -6.28 22.79 -9.19
N VAL A 164 -5.14 22.56 -8.54
CA VAL A 164 -3.86 22.33 -9.22
C VAL A 164 -3.92 21.11 -10.14
N ALA A 165 -4.54 20.01 -9.73
CA ALA A 165 -4.70 18.83 -10.56
C ALA A 165 -5.59 19.11 -11.79
N HIS A 166 -6.67 19.87 -11.61
CA HIS A 166 -7.55 20.32 -12.70
C HIS A 166 -6.81 21.20 -13.70
N VAL A 167 -6.04 22.19 -13.24
CA VAL A 167 -5.24 23.08 -14.09
C VAL A 167 -4.22 22.31 -14.94
N ASN A 168 -3.63 21.25 -14.38
CA ASN A 168 -2.69 20.38 -15.08
C ASN A 168 -3.39 19.30 -15.95
N ASN A 169 -4.72 19.27 -15.99
CA ASN A 169 -5.53 18.30 -16.74
C ASN A 169 -5.18 16.84 -16.38
N LYS A 170 -5.00 16.58 -15.08
CA LYS A 170 -4.67 15.27 -14.51
C LYS A 170 -5.88 14.70 -13.78
N PRO A 171 -6.13 13.38 -13.88
CA PRO A 171 -7.15 12.73 -13.07
C PRO A 171 -6.82 12.86 -11.58
N ILE A 172 -7.86 12.79 -10.75
CA ILE A 172 -7.76 12.78 -9.30
C ILE A 172 -8.36 11.47 -8.80
N ASP A 173 -7.54 10.71 -8.08
CA ASP A 173 -7.95 9.44 -7.50
C ASP A 173 -8.64 9.60 -6.15
N GLY A 174 -9.58 8.72 -5.86
CA GLY A 174 -10.41 8.82 -4.66
C GLY A 174 -10.20 7.70 -3.66
N HIS A 175 -10.44 8.05 -2.40
CA HIS A 175 -10.48 7.18 -1.23
C HIS A 175 -11.61 7.68 -0.33
N ALA A 176 -12.81 7.12 -0.50
CA ALA A 176 -14.00 7.62 0.19
C ALA A 176 -14.86 6.46 0.73
N PRO A 177 -14.38 5.71 1.75
CA PRO A 177 -15.11 4.57 2.29
C PRO A 177 -16.43 5.02 2.92
N MET A 178 -17.53 4.33 2.57
CA MET A 178 -18.88 4.56 3.12
C MET A 178 -19.51 5.94 2.83
N LEU A 179 -18.83 6.79 2.06
CA LEU A 179 -19.34 8.11 1.69
C LEU A 179 -20.54 7.96 0.74
N SER A 180 -21.67 8.60 1.07
CA SER A 180 -22.92 8.45 0.32
C SER A 180 -23.72 9.76 0.23
N GLY A 181 -24.77 9.76 -0.60
CA GLY A 181 -25.75 10.84 -0.68
C GLY A 181 -25.15 12.19 -1.09
N ALA A 182 -25.52 13.25 -0.38
CA ALA A 182 -25.10 14.62 -0.71
C ALA A 182 -23.59 14.83 -0.55
N GLU A 183 -22.97 14.18 0.43
CA GLU A 183 -21.53 14.31 0.67
C GLU A 183 -20.72 13.64 -0.44
N LEU A 184 -21.16 12.46 -0.90
CA LEU A 184 -20.58 11.80 -2.07
C LEU A 184 -20.76 12.65 -3.35
N CYS A 185 -21.91 13.31 -3.51
CA CYS A 185 -22.11 14.25 -4.62
C CYS A 185 -21.11 15.40 -4.58
N ASN A 186 -20.83 15.96 -3.40
CA ASN A 186 -19.84 17.03 -3.26
C ASN A 186 -18.41 16.55 -3.57
N TYR A 187 -18.07 15.35 -3.11
CA TYR A 187 -16.76 14.73 -3.38
C TYR A 187 -16.56 14.50 -4.89
N ALA A 188 -17.52 13.87 -5.56
CA ALA A 188 -17.47 13.67 -7.01
C ALA A 188 -17.48 15.02 -7.78
N ALA A 189 -18.27 16.00 -7.33
CA ALA A 189 -18.33 17.33 -7.97
C ALA A 189 -17.04 18.13 -7.84
N ALA A 190 -16.22 17.87 -6.81
CA ALA A 190 -14.88 18.44 -6.68
C ALA A 190 -13.88 17.86 -7.69
N GLY A 191 -14.29 16.85 -8.47
CA GLY A 191 -13.55 16.31 -9.60
C GLY A 191 -12.74 15.05 -9.30
N ILE A 192 -12.92 14.46 -8.12
CA ILE A 192 -12.41 13.13 -7.82
C ILE A 192 -13.16 12.12 -8.69
N SER A 193 -12.40 11.32 -9.44
CA SER A 193 -12.92 10.58 -10.60
C SER A 193 -12.91 9.06 -10.44
N THR A 194 -12.20 8.54 -9.43
CA THR A 194 -12.08 7.11 -9.15
C THR A 194 -12.34 6.84 -7.66
N ASP A 195 -12.56 5.57 -7.31
CA ASP A 195 -12.59 5.11 -5.92
C ASP A 195 -12.22 3.62 -5.86
N HIS A 196 -11.35 3.25 -4.92
CA HIS A 196 -11.00 1.85 -4.61
C HIS A 196 -11.61 1.36 -3.28
N GLU A 197 -12.22 2.24 -2.49
CA GLU A 197 -12.70 1.95 -1.13
C GLU A 197 -14.09 1.30 -1.06
N SER A 198 -14.77 1.13 -2.20
CA SER A 198 -16.07 0.48 -2.24
C SER A 198 -16.02 -0.96 -1.73
N THR A 199 -16.77 -1.28 -0.67
CA THR A 199 -16.80 -2.63 -0.08
C THR A 199 -18.05 -3.42 -0.44
N THR A 200 -19.13 -2.72 -0.81
CA THR A 200 -20.42 -3.32 -1.13
C THR A 200 -20.86 -3.01 -2.57
N PRO A 201 -21.64 -3.90 -3.21
CA PRO A 201 -22.22 -3.63 -4.52
C PRO A 201 -23.07 -2.36 -4.58
N SER A 202 -23.78 -2.03 -3.49
CA SER A 202 -24.62 -0.83 -3.40
C SER A 202 -23.80 0.45 -3.43
N GLU A 203 -22.68 0.50 -2.70
CA GLU A 203 -21.78 1.64 -2.64
C GLU A 203 -21.12 1.87 -4.01
N ALA A 204 -20.57 0.80 -4.62
CA ALA A 204 -19.99 0.88 -5.95
C ALA A 204 -21.01 1.37 -7.00
N LEU A 205 -22.26 0.88 -6.95
CA LEU A 205 -23.31 1.34 -7.85
C LEU A 205 -23.68 2.82 -7.65
N GLU A 206 -23.68 3.32 -6.41
CA GLU A 206 -23.95 4.72 -6.12
C GLU A 206 -22.86 5.62 -6.71
N LYS A 207 -21.59 5.31 -6.43
CA LYS A 207 -20.42 6.01 -6.98
C LYS A 207 -20.41 6.00 -8.51
N ARG A 208 -20.72 4.87 -9.15
CA ARG A 208 -20.83 4.76 -10.61
C ARG A 208 -21.96 5.58 -11.21
N ARG A 209 -23.11 5.70 -10.52
CA ARG A 209 -24.22 6.55 -10.99
C ARG A 209 -23.85 8.03 -11.01
N LEU A 210 -22.85 8.43 -10.23
CA LEU A 210 -22.28 9.78 -10.24
C LEU A 210 -21.14 9.96 -11.24
N GLY A 211 -20.80 8.90 -12.00
CA GLY A 211 -19.75 8.94 -13.02
C GLY A 211 -18.35 8.65 -12.50
N MET A 212 -18.20 8.26 -11.23
CA MET A 212 -16.91 7.77 -10.71
C MET A 212 -16.60 6.38 -11.26
N LYS A 213 -15.32 6.12 -11.51
CA LYS A 213 -14.81 4.81 -11.93
C LYS A 213 -14.44 3.96 -10.72
N ILE A 214 -14.76 2.68 -10.75
CA ILE A 214 -14.50 1.77 -9.63
C ILE A 214 -13.24 0.96 -9.87
N MET A 215 -12.30 1.09 -8.95
CA MET A 215 -11.10 0.28 -8.82
C MET A 215 -11.41 -0.91 -7.90
N MET A 216 -11.57 -2.10 -8.48
CA MET A 216 -11.88 -3.30 -7.69
C MET A 216 -10.59 -3.89 -7.12
N ARG A 217 -10.41 -3.76 -5.80
CA ARG A 217 -9.20 -4.22 -5.10
C ARG A 217 -9.13 -5.73 -4.95
N GLU A 218 -7.96 -6.29 -5.20
CA GLU A 218 -7.59 -7.67 -4.89
C GLU A 218 -6.17 -7.74 -4.30
N GLY A 219 -5.98 -6.98 -3.21
CA GLY A 219 -4.75 -6.85 -2.43
C GLY A 219 -4.56 -7.89 -1.35
N SER A 220 -3.58 -7.66 -0.47
CA SER A 220 -3.32 -8.46 0.73
C SER A 220 -4.21 -8.03 1.89
N SER A 221 -4.33 -6.71 2.10
CA SER A 221 -5.15 -6.09 3.15
C SER A 221 -6.64 -6.11 2.83
N ALA A 222 -7.01 -5.85 1.56
CA ALA A 222 -8.40 -5.72 1.13
C ALA A 222 -8.68 -6.51 -0.17
N LYS A 223 -9.77 -7.29 -0.18
CA LYS A 223 -10.18 -8.16 -1.30
C LYS A 223 -11.65 -7.95 -1.64
N ASN A 224 -11.95 -6.86 -2.36
CA ASN A 224 -13.31 -6.46 -2.72
C ASN A 224 -13.74 -6.94 -4.11
N LEU A 225 -12.80 -7.38 -4.96
CA LEU A 225 -13.07 -7.81 -6.34
C LEU A 225 -14.22 -8.80 -6.45
N LYS A 226 -14.25 -9.84 -5.60
CA LYS A 226 -15.34 -10.84 -5.59
C LYS A 226 -16.71 -10.21 -5.32
N ALA A 227 -16.78 -9.33 -4.33
CA ALA A 227 -18.02 -8.68 -3.94
C ALA A 227 -18.51 -7.73 -5.05
N LEU A 228 -17.59 -7.00 -5.69
CA LEU A 228 -17.93 -5.98 -6.68
C LEU A 228 -18.12 -6.53 -8.10
N ALA A 229 -17.59 -7.71 -8.42
CA ALA A 229 -17.72 -8.35 -9.73
C ALA A 229 -19.19 -8.45 -10.20
N VAL A 230 -20.15 -8.58 -9.27
CA VAL A 230 -21.59 -8.68 -9.56
C VAL A 230 -22.21 -7.40 -10.13
N VAL A 231 -21.62 -6.24 -9.85
CA VAL A 231 -22.03 -4.94 -10.43
C VAL A 231 -21.04 -4.45 -11.48
N GLY A 232 -19.84 -5.03 -11.50
CA GLY A 232 -18.73 -4.67 -12.37
C GLY A 232 -17.98 -3.43 -11.89
N GLY A 233 -16.76 -3.26 -12.39
CA GLY A 233 -15.92 -2.10 -12.18
C GLY A 233 -15.21 -1.68 -13.46
N ASP A 234 -14.34 -0.69 -13.34
CA ASP A 234 -13.60 -0.10 -14.46
C ASP A 234 -12.16 -0.60 -14.49
N PHE A 235 -11.59 -0.88 -13.31
CA PHE A 235 -10.23 -1.34 -13.11
C PHE A 235 -10.17 -2.50 -12.12
N ILE A 236 -9.13 -3.32 -12.23
CA ILE A 236 -8.72 -4.28 -11.19
C ILE A 236 -7.36 -3.78 -10.68
N VAL A 237 -7.22 -3.61 -9.37
CA VAL A 237 -6.02 -3.00 -8.76
C VAL A 237 -5.56 -3.81 -7.56
N SER A 238 -4.27 -3.72 -7.25
CA SER A 238 -3.73 -4.40 -6.08
C SER A 238 -3.97 -3.64 -4.79
N ASP A 239 -3.89 -2.30 -4.81
CA ASP A 239 -3.75 -1.49 -3.61
C ASP A 239 -2.52 -2.00 -2.81
N ASP A 240 -2.64 -2.38 -1.54
CA ASP A 240 -1.57 -3.02 -0.77
C ASP A 240 -1.28 -4.48 -1.16
N LYS A 241 0.02 -4.81 -1.31
CA LYS A 241 0.50 -6.20 -1.49
C LYS A 241 1.62 -6.54 -0.54
N ASP A 242 1.44 -7.56 0.30
CA ASP A 242 2.50 -8.20 1.07
C ASP A 242 3.51 -8.90 0.13
N PRO A 243 4.78 -9.02 0.55
CA PRO A 243 5.81 -9.72 -0.23
C PRO A 243 5.46 -11.20 -0.48
N GLU A 244 4.72 -11.85 0.43
CA GLU A 244 4.26 -13.25 0.25
C GLU A 244 3.32 -13.39 -0.95
N ASP A 245 2.38 -12.45 -1.12
CA ASP A 245 1.43 -12.49 -2.24
C ASP A 245 2.14 -12.18 -3.57
N LEU A 246 3.14 -11.29 -3.57
CA LEU A 246 3.92 -10.97 -4.78
C LEU A 246 4.79 -12.12 -5.27
N VAL A 247 5.25 -13.00 -4.37
CA VAL A 247 5.99 -14.21 -4.76
C VAL A 247 5.10 -15.19 -5.53
N GLU A 248 3.81 -15.23 -5.21
CA GLU A 248 2.84 -16.09 -5.90
C GLU A 248 2.34 -15.49 -7.23
N GLY A 249 2.30 -14.16 -7.32
CA GLY A 249 2.05 -13.44 -8.58
C GLY A 249 1.53 -12.02 -8.38
N HIS A 250 1.01 -11.42 -9.44
CA HIS A 250 0.60 -10.01 -9.43
C HIS A 250 -0.72 -9.81 -10.19
N VAL A 251 -0.71 -9.02 -11.27
CA VAL A 251 -1.89 -8.75 -12.09
C VAL A 251 -2.43 -10.02 -12.75
N ASP A 252 -1.58 -10.98 -13.12
CA ASP A 252 -2.00 -12.28 -13.63
C ASP A 252 -2.93 -13.02 -12.66
N ASN A 253 -2.57 -13.08 -11.37
CA ASN A 253 -3.41 -13.69 -10.34
C ASN A 253 -4.71 -12.91 -10.11
N MET A 254 -4.68 -11.58 -10.17
CA MET A 254 -5.90 -10.76 -10.07
C MET A 254 -6.84 -11.01 -11.26
N LEU A 255 -6.30 -11.18 -12.47
CA LEU A 255 -7.06 -11.55 -13.66
C LEU A 255 -7.67 -12.95 -13.53
N LEU A 256 -6.90 -13.94 -13.07
CA LEU A 256 -7.43 -15.30 -12.84
C LEU A 256 -8.60 -15.29 -11.87
N LYS A 257 -8.49 -14.54 -10.77
CA LYS A 257 -9.59 -14.36 -9.80
C LYS A 257 -10.78 -13.64 -10.41
N ALA A 258 -10.57 -12.57 -11.18
CA ALA A 258 -11.65 -11.88 -11.88
C ALA A 258 -12.45 -12.83 -12.77
N ILE A 259 -11.76 -13.68 -13.54
CA ILE A 259 -12.36 -14.70 -14.41
C ILE A 259 -13.10 -15.75 -13.57
N GLU A 260 -12.50 -16.23 -12.48
CA GLU A 260 -13.16 -17.16 -11.53
C GLU A 260 -14.46 -16.58 -10.96
N TYR A 261 -14.48 -15.28 -10.67
CA TYR A 261 -15.65 -14.57 -10.16
C TYR A 261 -16.68 -14.20 -11.24
N GLY A 262 -16.46 -14.62 -12.48
CA GLY A 262 -17.43 -14.52 -13.57
C GLY A 262 -17.28 -13.25 -14.43
N ILE A 263 -16.17 -12.52 -14.32
CA ILE A 263 -15.86 -11.43 -15.25
C ILE A 263 -15.37 -12.05 -16.56
N ASP A 264 -15.94 -11.62 -17.68
CA ASP A 264 -15.51 -12.05 -19.01
C ASP A 264 -13.99 -11.82 -19.21
N PRO A 265 -13.21 -12.80 -19.71
CA PRO A 265 -11.76 -12.68 -19.82
C PRO A 265 -11.29 -11.47 -20.64
N VAL A 266 -11.97 -11.14 -21.74
CA VAL A 266 -11.59 -9.98 -22.56
C VAL A 266 -11.83 -8.68 -21.80
N LYS A 267 -12.96 -8.58 -21.09
CA LYS A 267 -13.24 -7.42 -20.22
C LYS A 267 -12.24 -7.31 -19.08
N ALA A 268 -11.89 -8.41 -18.43
CA ALA A 268 -10.88 -8.43 -17.37
C ALA A 268 -9.52 -7.92 -17.87
N ILE A 269 -9.08 -8.36 -19.06
CA ILE A 269 -7.85 -7.83 -19.69
C ILE A 269 -7.96 -6.32 -19.94
N LYS A 270 -9.10 -5.82 -20.43
CA LYS A 270 -9.28 -4.36 -20.64
C LYS A 270 -9.17 -3.57 -19.35
N MET A 271 -9.67 -4.11 -18.23
CA MET A 271 -9.60 -3.47 -16.90
C MET A 271 -8.17 -3.26 -16.40
N VAL A 272 -7.20 -4.02 -16.91
CA VAL A 272 -5.76 -3.90 -16.57
C VAL A 272 -4.89 -3.54 -17.77
N THR A 273 -5.48 -3.05 -18.87
CA THR A 273 -4.73 -2.63 -20.07
C THR A 273 -5.28 -1.32 -20.60
N LEU A 274 -6.32 -1.38 -21.44
CA LEU A 274 -6.86 -0.22 -22.15
C LEU A 274 -7.48 0.80 -21.18
N ASN A 275 -8.32 0.35 -20.25
CA ASN A 275 -9.06 1.23 -19.35
C ASN A 275 -8.12 2.14 -18.53
N PRO A 276 -7.12 1.60 -17.80
CA PRO A 276 -6.21 2.45 -17.04
C PRO A 276 -5.32 3.30 -17.95
N ALA A 277 -4.87 2.76 -19.10
CA ALA A 277 -4.08 3.55 -20.04
C ALA A 277 -4.85 4.77 -20.59
N GLU A 278 -6.15 4.63 -20.88
CA GLU A 278 -6.98 5.76 -21.31
C GLU A 278 -7.23 6.74 -20.17
N HIS A 279 -7.47 6.24 -18.95
CA HIS A 279 -7.72 7.11 -17.80
C HIS A 279 -6.54 8.02 -17.45
N TYR A 280 -5.33 7.46 -17.44
CA TYR A 280 -4.09 8.17 -17.10
C TYR A 280 -3.33 8.68 -18.33
N GLN A 281 -3.92 8.59 -19.52
CA GLN A 281 -3.36 9.08 -20.80
C GLN A 281 -1.98 8.46 -21.14
N LEU A 282 -1.82 7.16 -20.90
CA LEU A 282 -0.56 6.45 -21.08
C LEU A 282 -0.32 6.01 -22.52
N ASN A 283 0.96 5.97 -22.91
CA ASN A 283 1.38 5.44 -24.22
C ASN A 283 1.52 3.90 -24.24
N THR A 284 0.67 3.18 -23.48
CA THR A 284 0.66 1.71 -23.36
C THR A 284 -0.79 1.20 -23.33
N GLY A 285 -1.02 -0.06 -22.91
CA GLY A 285 -2.36 -0.64 -22.72
C GLY A 285 -3.10 -1.06 -24.00
N SER A 286 -2.47 -0.91 -25.17
CA SER A 286 -3.03 -1.37 -26.46
C SER A 286 -1.93 -1.65 -27.47
N LEU A 287 -2.21 -2.56 -28.41
CA LEU A 287 -1.26 -2.98 -29.43
C LEU A 287 -1.65 -2.42 -30.81
N VAL A 288 -1.30 -1.15 -31.04
CA VAL A 288 -1.60 -0.42 -32.30
C VAL A 288 -0.41 0.46 -32.71
N PRO A 289 -0.25 0.79 -34.01
CA PRO A 289 0.85 1.63 -34.47
C PRO A 289 0.99 2.95 -33.68
N GLY A 290 2.21 3.27 -33.25
CA GLY A 290 2.54 4.47 -32.48
C GLY A 290 2.50 4.29 -30.95
N LYS A 291 1.86 3.24 -30.42
CA LYS A 291 1.92 2.90 -29.00
C LYS A 291 3.21 2.15 -28.64
N ALA A 292 3.57 2.14 -27.36
CA ALA A 292 4.70 1.34 -26.88
C ALA A 292 4.49 -0.16 -27.16
N ALA A 293 5.55 -0.84 -27.53
CA ALA A 293 5.56 -2.28 -27.76
C ALA A 293 5.65 -3.07 -26.43
N ASP A 294 4.68 -2.82 -25.54
CA ASP A 294 4.52 -3.52 -24.26
C ASP A 294 3.55 -4.68 -24.45
N MET A 295 4.05 -5.91 -24.36
CA MET A 295 3.29 -7.12 -24.72
C MET A 295 3.49 -8.24 -23.71
N VAL A 296 2.41 -8.96 -23.42
CA VAL A 296 2.45 -10.23 -22.69
C VAL A 296 2.08 -11.35 -23.64
N ILE A 297 2.92 -12.38 -23.72
CA ILE A 297 2.66 -13.59 -24.50
C ILE A 297 2.25 -14.70 -23.54
N VAL A 298 1.02 -15.20 -23.66
CA VAL A 298 0.49 -16.31 -22.85
C VAL A 298 0.10 -17.50 -23.73
N ASP A 299 -0.15 -18.66 -23.12
CA ASP A 299 -0.68 -19.82 -23.86
C ASP A 299 -2.21 -19.83 -23.97
N ASP A 300 -2.90 -19.27 -22.99
CA ASP A 300 -4.35 -19.34 -22.85
C ASP A 300 -4.88 -18.09 -22.10
N ILE A 301 -6.05 -17.57 -22.50
CA ILE A 301 -6.63 -16.36 -21.90
C ILE A 301 -7.26 -16.60 -20.53
N GLU A 302 -7.68 -17.84 -20.23
CA GLU A 302 -8.29 -18.21 -18.95
C GLU A 302 -7.27 -18.74 -17.95
N LYS A 303 -6.11 -19.23 -18.42
CA LYS A 303 -5.04 -19.74 -17.55
C LYS A 303 -3.87 -18.78 -17.40
N LEU A 304 -3.69 -17.85 -18.34
CA LEU A 304 -2.69 -16.78 -18.32
C LEU A 304 -1.26 -17.23 -18.00
N ASN A 305 -0.81 -18.41 -18.43
CA ASN A 305 0.57 -18.81 -18.18
C ASN A 305 1.53 -17.95 -19.02
N VAL A 306 2.16 -16.97 -18.37
CA VAL A 306 3.05 -16.01 -19.01
C VAL A 306 4.30 -16.69 -19.56
N LYS A 307 4.51 -16.57 -20.88
CA LYS A 307 5.66 -17.13 -21.59
C LYS A 307 6.72 -16.08 -21.86
N ASN A 308 6.32 -14.89 -22.31
CA ASN A 308 7.26 -13.80 -22.61
C ASN A 308 6.64 -12.46 -22.22
N VAL A 309 7.47 -11.55 -21.75
CA VAL A 309 7.07 -10.16 -21.46
C VAL A 309 8.01 -9.22 -22.20
N TYR A 310 7.41 -8.28 -22.92
CA TYR A 310 8.11 -7.24 -23.66
C TYR A 310 7.75 -5.88 -23.06
N ILE A 311 8.76 -5.03 -22.86
CA ILE A 311 8.56 -3.62 -22.52
C ILE A 311 9.39 -2.79 -23.48
N ASP A 312 8.76 -1.81 -24.14
CA ASP A 312 9.35 -1.04 -25.24
C ASP A 312 10.03 -1.96 -26.28
N GLY A 313 9.35 -3.06 -26.64
CA GLY A 313 9.82 -4.03 -27.62
C GLY A 313 11.00 -4.90 -27.18
N LYS A 314 11.54 -4.69 -25.97
CA LYS A 314 12.64 -5.52 -25.43
C LYS A 314 12.07 -6.70 -24.66
N LEU A 315 12.55 -7.91 -24.94
CA LEU A 315 12.19 -9.11 -24.17
C LEU A 315 12.80 -9.04 -22.76
N VAL A 316 11.99 -8.67 -21.77
CA VAL A 316 12.42 -8.45 -20.38
C VAL A 316 12.22 -9.66 -19.47
N SER A 317 11.33 -10.59 -19.84
CA SER A 317 11.17 -11.89 -19.17
C SER A 317 10.81 -12.99 -20.15
N LYS A 318 11.32 -14.20 -19.92
CA LYS A 318 11.08 -15.41 -20.71
C LYS A 318 10.90 -16.63 -19.81
N ASN A 319 9.71 -17.22 -19.84
CA ASN A 319 9.29 -18.37 -19.03
C ASN A 319 9.59 -18.17 -17.53
N GLY A 320 9.22 -17.00 -17.00
CA GLY A 320 9.48 -16.61 -15.61
C GLY A 320 10.89 -16.07 -15.35
N SER A 321 11.86 -16.30 -16.24
CA SER A 321 13.24 -15.82 -16.06
C SER A 321 13.43 -14.39 -16.58
N LEU A 322 14.02 -13.54 -15.74
CA LEU A 322 14.32 -12.14 -16.08
C LEU A 322 15.48 -12.01 -17.08
N ASN A 323 15.37 -11.01 -17.96
CA ASN A 323 16.40 -10.59 -18.93
C ASN A 323 16.95 -9.19 -18.65
N PHE A 324 16.86 -8.73 -17.40
CA PHE A 324 17.49 -7.50 -16.92
C PHE A 324 18.16 -7.76 -15.56
N LYS A 325 18.95 -6.79 -15.09
CA LYS A 325 19.62 -6.84 -13.79
C LYS A 325 18.95 -5.86 -12.85
N VAL A 326 18.86 -6.25 -11.58
CA VAL A 326 18.31 -5.43 -10.51
C VAL A 326 19.45 -5.02 -9.59
N ASN A 327 19.62 -3.71 -9.39
CA ASN A 327 20.64 -3.14 -8.51
C ASN A 327 19.99 -2.07 -7.63
N PRO A 328 19.40 -2.44 -6.49
CA PRO A 328 18.69 -1.52 -5.63
C PRO A 328 19.52 -0.33 -5.18
N LEU A 329 18.94 0.86 -5.29
CA LEU A 329 19.51 2.10 -4.79
C LEU A 329 19.52 2.07 -3.26
N LYS A 330 20.71 2.23 -2.69
CA LYS A 330 20.86 2.35 -1.24
C LYS A 330 20.38 3.73 -0.78
N LEU A 331 19.78 3.77 0.40
CA LEU A 331 19.39 5.01 1.07
C LEU A 331 20.15 5.12 2.39
N GLN A 332 20.55 6.34 2.77
CA GLN A 332 21.03 6.61 4.12
C GLN A 332 19.87 6.48 5.11
N GLY A 333 20.14 5.92 6.30
CA GLY A 333 19.12 5.75 7.33
C GLY A 333 18.40 7.05 7.68
N THR A 334 17.07 6.98 7.79
CA THR A 334 16.18 8.12 8.08
C THR A 334 15.91 8.31 9.58
N PHE A 335 16.34 7.37 10.42
CA PHE A 335 16.03 7.35 11.85
C PHE A 335 16.89 8.35 12.62
N LYS A 336 16.21 9.26 13.32
CA LYS A 336 16.81 10.28 14.19
C LYS A 336 16.36 10.10 15.65
N SER A 337 16.12 8.86 16.08
CA SER A 337 15.71 8.55 17.45
C SER A 337 16.88 8.03 18.29
N SER A 338 17.00 8.48 19.54
CA SER A 338 17.97 7.93 20.48
C SER A 338 17.57 6.53 20.97
N PRO A 339 18.53 5.69 21.39
CA PRO A 339 18.20 4.42 22.04
C PRO A 339 17.28 4.61 23.24
N LYS A 340 16.30 3.71 23.39
CA LYS A 340 15.31 3.71 24.47
C LYS A 340 15.72 2.79 25.60
N LYS A 341 15.37 3.19 26.82
CA LYS A 341 15.56 2.42 28.06
C LYS A 341 14.23 1.80 28.47
N PRO A 342 14.22 0.71 29.25
CA PRO A 342 12.99 0.13 29.79
C PRO A 342 12.14 1.16 30.56
N SER A 343 12.75 2.10 31.26
CA SER A 343 12.03 3.17 31.98
C SER A 343 11.19 4.07 31.08
N ASP A 344 11.52 4.17 29.79
CA ASP A 344 10.82 5.04 28.85
C ASP A 344 9.42 4.50 28.54
N PHE A 345 9.19 3.18 28.70
CA PHE A 345 7.90 2.51 28.48
C PHE A 345 7.09 2.32 29.76
N ASN A 346 7.42 3.06 30.82
CA ASN A 346 6.66 3.04 32.06
C ASN A 346 5.56 4.10 32.03
N LEU A 347 4.41 3.73 32.59
CA LEU A 347 3.33 4.66 32.92
C LEU A 347 3.22 4.67 34.44
N THR A 348 3.75 5.73 35.06
CA THR A 348 3.88 5.80 36.50
C THR A 348 2.56 6.16 37.18
N SER A 349 2.24 5.49 38.29
CA SER A 349 1.08 5.79 39.14
C SER A 349 1.39 5.43 40.60
N ASP A 350 0.69 6.07 41.53
CA ASP A 350 0.83 5.85 42.98
C ASP A 350 -0.14 4.79 43.53
N SER A 351 -1.19 4.44 42.78
CA SER A 351 -2.20 3.44 43.15
C SER A 351 -2.79 2.76 41.90
N PRO A 352 -3.32 1.52 41.99
CA PRO A 352 -4.00 0.87 40.88
C PRO A 352 -5.01 1.81 40.22
N LYS A 353 -5.08 1.79 38.89
CA LYS A 353 -5.89 2.73 38.13
C LYS A 353 -6.67 2.05 37.03
N THR A 354 -7.86 2.56 36.79
CA THR A 354 -8.60 2.31 35.56
C THR A 354 -7.96 3.10 34.43
N VAL A 355 -7.58 2.42 33.36
CA VAL A 355 -6.99 3.03 32.16
C VAL A 355 -7.88 2.81 30.95
N ARG A 356 -7.81 3.72 29.98
CA ARG A 356 -8.34 3.51 28.63
C ARG A 356 -7.45 2.52 27.88
N VAL A 357 -8.09 1.57 27.21
CA VAL A 357 -7.44 0.51 26.44
C VAL A 357 -7.98 0.55 25.03
N ILE A 358 -7.07 0.50 24.05
CA ILE A 358 -7.43 0.27 22.65
C ILE A 358 -7.79 -1.22 22.53
N GLU A 359 -9.00 -1.57 22.13
CA GLU A 359 -9.35 -2.97 21.87
C GLU A 359 -9.40 -3.20 20.36
N ILE A 360 -8.58 -4.12 19.86
CA ILE A 360 -8.62 -4.49 18.45
C ILE A 360 -9.81 -5.41 18.18
N ILE A 361 -10.32 -5.32 16.96
CA ILE A 361 -11.30 -6.24 16.42
C ILE A 361 -10.59 -7.01 15.31
N GLU A 362 -10.55 -8.34 15.44
CA GLU A 362 -9.90 -9.20 14.44
C GLU A 362 -10.50 -8.96 13.04
N ASP A 363 -9.63 -8.91 12.04
CA ASP A 363 -9.94 -8.65 10.63
C ASP A 363 -10.65 -7.31 10.35
N GLN A 364 -10.52 -6.31 11.24
CA GLN A 364 -11.05 -4.95 11.03
C GLN A 364 -10.00 -3.87 11.31
N LEU A 365 -10.06 -2.77 10.55
CA LEU A 365 -9.22 -1.59 10.76
C LEU A 365 -9.73 -0.71 11.93
N ILE A 366 -11.01 -0.87 12.28
CA ILE A 366 -11.63 -0.13 13.38
C ILE A 366 -11.28 -0.75 14.75
N THR A 367 -11.22 0.11 15.77
CA THR A 367 -10.95 -0.29 17.15
C THR A 367 -12.11 0.08 18.07
N ASN A 368 -12.23 -0.64 19.19
CA ASN A 368 -13.10 -0.28 20.29
C ASN A 368 -12.35 0.53 21.35
N LYS A 369 -13.12 1.26 22.15
CA LYS A 369 -12.67 1.94 23.36
C LYS A 369 -13.10 1.14 24.58
N GLN A 370 -12.14 0.57 25.29
CA GLN A 370 -12.36 -0.21 26.52
C GLN A 370 -11.67 0.43 27.71
N THR A 371 -11.95 -0.12 28.89
CA THR A 371 -11.23 0.19 30.13
C THR A 371 -10.71 -1.08 30.79
N ALA A 372 -9.59 -0.98 31.48
CA ALA A 372 -9.06 -2.05 32.32
C ALA A 372 -8.54 -1.49 33.65
N ASP A 373 -8.72 -2.26 34.72
CA ASP A 373 -8.12 -1.97 36.02
C ASP A 373 -6.76 -2.65 36.09
N LEU A 374 -5.70 -1.85 36.25
CA LEU A 374 -4.34 -2.35 36.21
C LEU A 374 -3.63 -2.21 37.56
N ASP A 375 -2.95 -3.29 37.92
CA ASP A 375 -2.08 -3.34 39.08
C ASP A 375 -0.81 -2.52 38.89
N ILE A 376 -0.18 -2.19 40.02
CA ILE A 376 1.09 -1.49 40.07
C ILE A 376 2.18 -2.40 40.61
N GLN A 377 3.32 -2.34 39.95
CA GLN A 377 4.57 -2.86 40.48
C GLN A 377 5.65 -1.79 40.36
N ASP A 378 6.36 -1.51 41.46
CA ASP A 378 7.44 -0.52 41.53
C ASP A 378 7.05 0.87 40.97
N GLY A 379 5.82 1.31 41.22
CA GLY A 379 5.29 2.60 40.77
C GLY A 379 4.91 2.66 39.29
N ASN A 380 4.84 1.52 38.59
CA ASN A 380 4.50 1.40 37.18
C ASN A 380 3.24 0.55 36.99
N LEU A 381 2.33 1.01 36.13
CA LEU A 381 1.19 0.21 35.70
C LEU A 381 1.67 -0.98 34.84
N MET A 382 1.18 -2.17 35.19
CA MET A 382 1.61 -3.43 34.60
C MET A 382 0.65 -3.90 33.50
N ALA A 383 1.16 -4.71 32.58
CA ALA A 383 0.32 -5.46 31.65
C ALA A 383 -0.46 -6.54 32.42
N ASP A 384 -1.69 -6.82 32.02
CA ASP A 384 -2.51 -7.91 32.54
C ASP A 384 -2.63 -9.01 31.47
N LEU A 385 -1.78 -10.03 31.58
CA LEU A 385 -1.71 -11.09 30.57
C LEU A 385 -2.88 -12.08 30.64
N GLU A 386 -3.61 -12.13 31.77
CA GLU A 386 -4.78 -12.99 31.93
C GLU A 386 -5.96 -12.40 31.15
N ASN A 387 -6.13 -11.07 31.19
CA ASN A 387 -7.18 -10.35 30.48
C ASN A 387 -6.74 -9.79 29.11
N ASP A 388 -5.54 -10.16 28.65
CA ASP A 388 -4.93 -9.70 27.40
C ASP A 388 -4.85 -8.17 27.30
N VAL A 389 -4.36 -7.51 28.34
CA VAL A 389 -4.05 -6.08 28.32
C VAL A 389 -2.54 -5.90 28.30
N LEU A 390 -2.02 -5.56 27.12
CA LEU A 390 -0.59 -5.33 26.88
C LEU A 390 -0.25 -3.85 26.92
N LYS A 391 1.04 -3.54 27.09
CA LYS A 391 1.56 -2.19 26.87
C LYS A 391 1.68 -1.92 25.38
N ILE A 392 1.40 -0.68 24.98
CA ILE A 392 1.66 -0.15 23.64
C ILE A 392 2.43 1.17 23.75
N ALA A 393 3.27 1.48 22.77
CA ALA A 393 3.88 2.78 22.66
C ALA A 393 4.12 3.18 21.21
N VAL A 394 4.05 4.49 20.94
CA VAL A 394 4.51 5.10 19.69
C VAL A 394 5.71 6.00 20.01
N VAL A 395 6.81 5.75 19.32
CA VAL A 395 8.09 6.42 19.49
C VAL A 395 8.41 7.20 18.22
N GLU A 396 8.50 8.51 18.35
CA GLU A 396 8.84 9.38 17.25
C GLU A 396 10.27 9.11 16.74
N ARG A 397 10.42 9.14 15.41
CA ARG A 397 11.70 8.82 14.75
C ARG A 397 12.34 9.96 13.97
N TYR A 398 11.72 11.13 13.89
CA TYR A 398 12.15 12.27 13.09
C TYR A 398 13.04 13.28 13.83
N GLY A 399 13.29 13.08 15.13
CA GLY A 399 14.29 13.81 15.91
C GLY A 399 13.73 14.71 17.01
N ASN A 400 12.41 14.71 17.21
CA ASN A 400 11.76 15.48 18.27
C ASN A 400 11.76 14.75 19.62
N ASN A 401 12.13 13.47 19.65
CA ASN A 401 12.18 12.63 20.85
C ASN A 401 10.84 12.54 21.60
N LYS A 402 9.73 12.67 20.87
CA LYS A 402 8.39 12.45 21.41
C LYS A 402 8.10 10.96 21.52
N MET A 403 7.30 10.60 22.51
CA MET A 403 6.75 9.26 22.61
C MET A 403 5.51 9.28 23.49
N THR A 404 4.61 8.34 23.23
CA THR A 404 3.42 8.10 24.05
C THR A 404 3.33 6.62 24.39
N ASN A 405 3.04 6.32 25.65
CA ASN A 405 2.74 4.97 26.13
C ASN A 405 1.23 4.81 26.33
N GLY A 406 0.70 3.60 26.24
CA GLY A 406 -0.70 3.28 26.47
C GLY A 406 -0.91 1.80 26.72
N PHE A 407 -2.16 1.36 26.62
CA PHE A 407 -2.55 -0.04 26.77
C PHE A 407 -3.43 -0.51 25.62
N ILE A 408 -3.27 -1.78 25.24
CA ILE A 408 -3.98 -2.42 24.14
C ILE A 408 -4.48 -3.81 24.53
N LYS A 409 -5.61 -4.23 23.95
CA LYS A 409 -6.19 -5.56 24.11
C LYS A 409 -6.49 -6.22 22.77
N GLY A 410 -6.27 -7.52 22.70
CA GLY A 410 -6.62 -8.42 21.59
C GLY A 410 -5.43 -9.08 20.89
N PHE A 411 -4.19 -8.71 21.23
CA PHE A 411 -2.98 -9.31 20.64
C PHE A 411 -2.59 -10.65 21.26
N ASN A 412 -2.98 -10.90 22.50
CA ASN A 412 -2.81 -12.13 23.26
C ASN A 412 -1.35 -12.63 23.43
N LEU A 413 -0.36 -11.72 23.41
CA LEU A 413 1.03 -12.08 23.66
C LEU A 413 1.24 -12.48 25.12
N LYS A 414 1.79 -13.67 25.35
CA LYS A 414 2.07 -14.22 26.69
C LYS A 414 3.47 -13.94 27.18
N ASN A 415 4.38 -13.52 26.30
CA ASN A 415 5.72 -13.08 26.64
C ASN A 415 6.23 -12.10 25.57
N GLY A 416 7.28 -11.35 25.88
CA GLY A 416 8.02 -10.61 24.86
C GLY A 416 7.35 -9.32 24.37
N ALA A 417 7.77 -8.87 23.19
CA ALA A 417 7.32 -7.66 22.52
C ALA A 417 7.50 -7.75 21.00
N ILE A 418 6.70 -7.00 20.25
CA ILE A 418 6.85 -6.81 18.80
C ILE A 418 6.90 -5.32 18.47
N ALA A 419 7.72 -4.92 17.51
CA ALA A 419 7.83 -3.54 17.06
C ALA A 419 7.85 -3.45 15.52
N SER A 420 7.38 -2.33 15.00
CA SER A 420 7.34 -2.01 13.57
C SER A 420 7.68 -0.53 13.36
N SER A 421 8.39 -0.22 12.28
CA SER A 421 8.46 1.15 11.73
C SER A 421 7.52 1.40 10.56
N VAL A 422 6.75 0.38 10.14
CA VAL A 422 5.61 0.52 9.24
C VAL A 422 4.38 0.72 10.12
N ALA A 423 3.92 1.97 10.21
CA ALA A 423 2.80 2.39 11.05
C ALA A 423 2.06 3.52 10.34
N HIS A 424 0.96 3.20 9.67
CA HIS A 424 0.25 4.13 8.79
C HIS A 424 -0.21 5.39 9.54
N ASP A 425 -0.02 6.62 9.05
CA ASP A 425 0.77 7.00 7.85
C ASP A 425 2.06 7.73 8.22
N SER A 426 2.14 8.28 9.44
CA SER A 426 3.35 8.99 9.88
C SER A 426 4.56 8.08 10.11
N HIS A 427 4.37 6.76 10.16
CA HIS A 427 5.42 5.74 10.23
C HIS A 427 6.43 5.96 11.35
N ASN A 428 5.95 6.37 12.51
CA ASN A 428 6.74 6.32 13.75
C ASN A 428 6.93 4.86 14.19
N ILE A 429 7.83 4.60 15.14
CA ILE A 429 8.02 3.24 15.64
C ILE A 429 6.87 2.92 16.58
N ILE A 430 6.08 1.89 16.27
CA ILE A 430 5.06 1.37 17.16
C ILE A 430 5.52 0.05 17.77
N VAL A 431 5.26 -0.14 19.06
CA VAL A 431 5.66 -1.33 19.80
C VAL A 431 4.55 -1.75 20.76
N ILE A 432 4.32 -3.05 20.85
CA ILE A 432 3.51 -3.64 21.93
C ILE A 432 4.32 -4.68 22.67
N GLY A 433 4.01 -4.91 23.94
CA GLY A 433 4.68 -5.96 24.69
C GLY A 433 4.10 -6.21 26.07
N THR A 434 4.53 -7.34 26.61
CA THR A 434 4.18 -7.79 27.96
C THR A 434 4.94 -7.03 29.04
N ASN A 435 6.09 -6.44 28.70
CA ASN A 435 6.94 -5.74 29.65
C ASN A 435 7.84 -4.70 28.96
N SER A 436 8.22 -3.67 29.73
CA SER A 436 9.01 -2.54 29.23
C SER A 436 10.42 -2.92 28.74
N LYS A 437 11.01 -4.00 29.28
CA LYS A 437 12.38 -4.43 28.91
C LYS A 437 12.43 -4.97 27.49
N ASP A 438 11.48 -5.84 27.14
CA ASP A 438 11.41 -6.42 25.80
C ASP A 438 10.96 -5.37 24.78
N MET A 439 10.06 -4.45 25.14
CA MET A 439 9.68 -3.31 24.29
C MET A 439 10.89 -2.43 23.94
N ALA A 440 11.72 -2.08 24.93
CA ALA A 440 12.94 -1.32 24.69
C ALA A 440 13.92 -2.06 23.76
N LYS A 441 14.06 -3.37 23.94
CA LYS A 441 14.91 -4.20 23.07
C LYS A 441 14.38 -4.23 21.63
N ALA A 442 13.07 -4.41 21.45
CA ALA A 442 12.42 -4.45 20.14
C ALA A 442 12.59 -3.11 19.39
N VAL A 443 12.29 -1.98 20.05
CA VAL A 443 12.45 -0.63 19.49
C VAL A 443 13.90 -0.33 19.13
N ASN A 444 14.85 -0.66 20.00
CA ASN A 444 16.27 -0.40 19.74
C ASN A 444 16.81 -1.19 18.54
N THR A 445 16.28 -2.38 18.29
CA THR A 445 16.62 -3.15 17.09
C THR A 445 16.09 -2.50 15.83
N VAL A 446 14.85 -2.00 15.84
CA VAL A 446 14.29 -1.22 14.73
C VAL A 446 15.16 0.02 14.47
N ILE A 447 15.55 0.76 15.51
CA ILE A 447 16.45 1.93 15.38
C ILE A 447 17.80 1.53 14.77
N THR A 448 18.44 0.46 15.28
CA THR A 448 19.76 0.00 14.84
C THR A 448 19.73 -0.49 13.39
N ASN A 449 18.63 -1.10 12.96
CA ASN A 449 18.44 -1.57 11.60
C ASN A 449 18.11 -0.45 10.60
N ASN A 450 17.91 0.80 11.06
CA ASN A 450 17.31 1.88 10.29
C ASN A 450 15.92 1.54 9.75
N GLY A 451 15.15 0.85 10.60
CA GLY A 451 13.77 0.45 10.36
C GLY A 451 13.61 -1.02 10.04
N GLY A 452 12.36 -1.46 10.10
CA GLY A 452 11.99 -2.86 10.01
C GLY A 452 10.98 -3.30 11.05
N LEU A 453 10.86 -4.62 11.13
CA LEU A 453 10.05 -5.31 12.11
C LEU A 453 10.97 -6.03 13.09
N SER A 454 10.56 -6.15 14.35
CA SER A 454 11.29 -6.97 15.33
C SER A 454 10.35 -7.71 16.27
N VAL A 455 10.75 -8.91 16.65
CA VAL A 455 10.09 -9.77 17.63
C VAL A 455 11.10 -10.17 18.69
N VAL A 456 10.77 -9.89 19.94
CA VAL A 456 11.53 -10.31 21.12
C VAL A 456 10.70 -11.35 21.85
N SER A 457 11.21 -12.57 21.97
CA SER A 457 10.57 -13.65 22.72
C SER A 457 11.63 -14.46 23.46
N ASN A 458 11.33 -14.88 24.70
CA ASN A 458 12.18 -15.77 25.51
C ASN A 458 13.67 -15.35 25.59
N GLY A 459 13.95 -14.04 25.60
CA GLY A 459 15.31 -13.49 25.62
C GLY A 459 16.02 -13.43 24.25
N GLY A 460 15.47 -14.05 23.21
CA GLY A 460 15.92 -13.98 21.83
C GLY A 460 15.49 -12.71 21.11
N ILE A 461 15.89 -12.57 19.85
CA ILE A 461 15.39 -11.53 18.94
C ILE A 461 15.45 -12.01 17.49
N THR A 462 14.42 -11.69 16.72
CA THR A 462 14.34 -11.90 15.28
C THR A 462 13.83 -10.62 14.64
N ASP A 463 14.38 -10.25 13.48
CA ASP A 463 14.08 -8.99 12.82
C ASP A 463 14.04 -9.14 11.30
N LEU A 464 13.23 -8.29 10.67
CA LEU A 464 13.21 -8.05 9.22
C LEU A 464 13.66 -6.61 9.00
N LYS A 465 14.79 -6.42 8.32
CA LYS A 465 15.37 -5.10 8.07
C LYS A 465 14.71 -4.42 6.88
N LEU A 466 14.24 -3.20 7.09
CA LEU A 466 13.66 -2.33 6.07
C LEU A 466 14.46 -1.02 5.98
N PRO A 467 15.73 -1.06 5.55
CA PRO A 467 16.66 0.07 5.64
C PRO A 467 16.26 1.28 4.77
N ILE A 468 15.39 1.10 3.78
CA ILE A 468 14.94 2.17 2.90
C ILE A 468 13.75 2.84 3.57
N ALA A 469 13.99 4.03 4.11
CA ALA A 469 13.02 4.87 4.80
C ALA A 469 12.35 4.19 6.02
N GLY A 470 12.80 3.02 6.45
CA GLY A 470 12.11 2.19 7.44
C GLY A 470 10.88 1.45 6.93
N LEU A 471 10.68 1.40 5.61
CA LEU A 471 9.49 0.85 4.95
C LEU A 471 9.84 -0.31 4.03
N MET A 472 10.96 -0.21 3.30
CA MET A 472 11.31 -1.18 2.26
C MET A 472 12.70 -1.78 2.45
N SER A 473 12.87 -2.99 1.90
CA SER A 473 14.12 -3.73 1.80
C SER A 473 14.71 -3.65 0.39
N ASP A 474 16.01 -3.82 0.29
CA ASP A 474 16.75 -3.99 -0.96
C ASP A 474 17.01 -5.47 -1.31
N ARG A 475 16.42 -6.38 -0.52
CA ARG A 475 16.43 -7.83 -0.74
C ARG A 475 15.29 -8.26 -1.67
N THR A 476 15.32 -9.51 -2.13
CA THR A 476 14.30 -10.04 -3.03
C THR A 476 12.98 -10.27 -2.31
N ALA A 477 11.87 -10.34 -3.05
CA ALA A 477 10.55 -10.62 -2.49
C ALA A 477 10.53 -11.94 -1.70
N GLU A 478 11.17 -12.99 -2.19
CA GLU A 478 11.24 -14.30 -1.53
C GLU A 478 11.97 -14.25 -0.19
N ASP A 479 13.07 -13.50 -0.15
CA ASP A 479 13.88 -13.31 1.06
C ASP A 479 13.11 -12.55 2.14
N VAL A 480 12.40 -11.50 1.75
CA VAL A 480 11.58 -10.68 2.65
C VAL A 480 10.33 -11.45 3.10
N ALA A 481 9.64 -12.14 2.19
CA ALA A 481 8.49 -12.98 2.47
C ALA A 481 8.83 -14.09 3.48
N LYS A 482 9.97 -14.76 3.29
CA LYS A 482 10.46 -15.79 4.21
C LYS A 482 10.68 -15.24 5.63
N ASP A 483 11.36 -14.09 5.73
CA ASP A 483 11.63 -13.49 7.04
C ASP A 483 10.34 -12.99 7.70
N LEU A 484 9.41 -12.42 6.93
CA LEU A 484 8.08 -12.04 7.41
C LEU A 484 7.29 -13.25 7.92
N THR A 485 7.31 -14.37 7.20
CA THR A 485 6.69 -15.63 7.61
C THR A 485 7.24 -16.10 8.96
N ILE A 486 8.57 -16.05 9.13
CA ILE A 486 9.23 -16.44 10.40
C ILE A 486 8.76 -15.52 11.54
N LEU A 487 8.69 -14.22 11.31
CA LEU A 487 8.19 -13.28 12.32
C LEU A 487 6.73 -13.56 12.68
N LYS A 488 5.84 -13.74 11.69
CA LYS A 488 4.42 -14.08 11.90
C LYS A 488 4.29 -15.37 12.74
N GLN A 489 5.08 -16.41 12.45
CA GLN A 489 5.09 -17.64 13.23
C GLN A 489 5.55 -17.43 14.68
N LEU A 490 6.61 -16.64 14.91
CA LEU A 490 7.08 -16.35 16.27
C LEU A 490 6.04 -15.60 17.09
N VAL A 491 5.29 -14.68 16.46
CA VAL A 491 4.20 -13.96 17.13
C VAL A 491 3.04 -14.90 17.49
N ASN A 492 2.75 -15.88 16.63
CA ASN A 492 1.79 -16.93 16.94
C ASN A 492 2.27 -17.82 18.12
N ASP A 493 3.55 -18.22 18.12
CA ASP A 493 4.16 -19.01 19.21
C ASP A 493 4.18 -18.25 20.55
N MET A 494 4.17 -16.92 20.51
CA MET A 494 4.03 -16.06 21.70
C MET A 494 2.59 -16.02 22.25
N GLY A 495 1.60 -16.57 21.54
CA GLY A 495 0.21 -16.68 21.95
C GLY A 495 -0.79 -15.87 21.12
N SER A 496 -0.31 -15.07 20.14
CA SER A 496 -1.22 -14.29 19.31
C SER A 496 -2.06 -15.18 18.40
N THR A 497 -3.36 -14.88 18.33
CA THR A 497 -4.29 -15.56 17.42
C THR A 497 -4.49 -14.81 16.11
N LEU A 498 -3.94 -13.60 15.99
CA LEU A 498 -4.14 -12.74 14.83
C LEU A 498 -3.50 -13.35 13.58
N SER A 499 -4.25 -13.31 12.49
CA SER A 499 -3.79 -13.67 11.14
C SER A 499 -2.64 -12.77 10.66
N SER A 500 -2.77 -11.46 10.91
CA SER A 500 -1.84 -10.42 10.42
C SER A 500 -1.44 -9.44 11.53
N PRO A 501 -0.59 -9.85 12.49
CA PRO A 501 -0.27 -9.05 13.68
C PRO A 501 0.45 -7.73 13.36
N PHE A 502 1.34 -7.70 12.36
CA PHE A 502 2.07 -6.48 11.99
C PHE A 502 1.22 -5.46 11.25
N MET A 503 0.31 -5.93 10.38
CA MET A 503 -0.70 -5.07 9.74
C MET A 503 -1.67 -4.53 10.80
N THR A 504 -2.16 -5.37 11.69
CA THR A 504 -3.01 -4.90 12.81
C THR A 504 -2.29 -3.84 13.64
N LEU A 505 -0.99 -4.05 13.90
CA LEU A 505 -0.15 -3.10 14.61
C LEU A 505 0.02 -1.78 13.85
N SER A 506 0.20 -1.81 12.52
CA SER A 506 0.45 -0.60 11.73
C SER A 506 -0.72 0.38 11.77
N PHE A 507 -1.96 -0.12 11.76
CA PHE A 507 -3.19 0.70 11.76
C PHE A 507 -3.58 1.27 13.13
N LEU A 508 -2.88 0.93 14.21
CA LEU A 508 -3.14 1.52 15.54
C LEU A 508 -2.63 2.96 15.65
N ALA A 509 -1.73 3.35 14.75
CA ALA A 509 -1.21 4.70 14.63
C ALA A 509 -1.93 5.55 13.57
N LEU A 510 -2.97 5.03 12.91
CA LEU A 510 -3.69 5.76 11.87
C LEU A 510 -4.87 6.54 12.46
N LEU A 511 -4.66 7.84 12.69
CA LEU A 511 -5.58 8.72 13.44
C LEU A 511 -6.83 9.18 12.66
N VAL A 512 -7.05 8.62 11.47
CA VAL A 512 -8.20 8.92 10.61
C VAL A 512 -9.20 7.77 10.52
N ILE A 513 -8.95 6.65 11.21
CA ILE A 513 -9.86 5.50 11.30
C ILE A 513 -10.37 5.32 12.74
N PRO A 514 -11.70 5.29 12.98
CA PRO A 514 -12.29 5.11 14.32
C PRO A 514 -11.86 3.83 15.07
N ASN A 515 -12.00 3.73 16.40
CA ASN A 515 -12.50 4.74 17.35
C ASN A 515 -11.36 5.31 18.22
N LEU A 516 -10.51 4.44 18.80
CA LEU A 516 -9.41 4.85 19.68
C LEU A 516 -8.06 4.42 19.10
N LYS A 517 -7.14 5.36 18.92
CA LYS A 517 -5.82 5.17 18.30
C LYS A 517 -4.72 5.82 19.16
N ILE A 518 -3.46 5.64 18.80
CA ILE A 518 -2.32 6.23 19.53
C ILE A 518 -1.31 6.82 18.55
N SER A 519 -0.87 8.06 18.77
CA SER A 519 0.26 8.66 18.06
C SER A 519 1.44 8.92 19.00
N ASP A 520 2.54 9.46 18.46
CA ASP A 520 3.64 9.96 19.29
C ASP A 520 3.23 11.12 20.21
N MET A 521 2.08 11.74 19.95
CA MET A 521 1.57 12.91 20.68
C MET A 521 0.49 12.58 21.72
N GLY A 522 -0.11 11.39 21.70
CA GLY A 522 -1.09 10.99 22.70
C GLY A 522 -2.00 9.84 22.29
N LEU A 523 -2.83 9.41 23.22
CA LEU A 523 -4.00 8.56 22.94
C LEU A 523 -5.08 9.45 22.32
N PHE A 524 -5.63 9.04 21.18
CA PHE A 524 -6.49 9.86 20.34
C PHE A 524 -7.86 9.19 20.14
N ASP A 525 -8.92 9.95 20.43
CA ASP A 525 -10.30 9.56 20.20
C ASP A 525 -10.71 10.15 18.85
N VAL A 526 -10.80 9.30 17.82
CA VAL A 526 -11.00 9.72 16.42
C VAL A 526 -12.42 10.25 16.21
N GLU A 527 -13.42 9.72 16.93
CA GLU A 527 -14.80 10.21 16.83
C GLU A 527 -14.94 11.63 17.37
N LYS A 528 -14.26 11.93 18.48
CA LYS A 528 -14.22 13.28 19.06
C LYS A 528 -13.16 14.18 18.42
N PHE A 529 -12.23 13.57 17.69
CA PHE A 529 -11.09 14.21 17.07
C PHE A 529 -10.22 14.99 18.07
N GLU A 530 -9.98 14.40 19.25
CA GLU A 530 -9.21 15.00 20.34
C GLU A 530 -8.31 13.99 21.06
N PHE A 531 -7.26 14.49 21.73
CA PHE A 531 -6.47 13.67 22.65
C PHE A 531 -7.24 13.42 23.94
N VAL A 532 -7.13 12.19 24.46
CA VAL A 532 -7.78 11.77 25.70
C VAL A 532 -6.76 11.22 26.70
N ASN A 533 -7.02 11.40 27.99
CA ASN A 533 -6.14 10.87 29.04
C ASN A 533 -6.12 9.34 29.03
N ILE A 534 -4.95 8.74 29.22
CA ILE A 534 -4.81 7.28 29.32
C ILE A 534 -5.37 6.79 30.66
N VAL A 535 -4.96 7.44 31.75
CA VAL A 535 -5.46 7.16 33.10
C VAL A 535 -6.77 7.92 33.30
N LEU A 536 -7.79 7.24 33.81
CA LEU A 536 -9.04 7.88 34.22
C LEU A 536 -8.88 8.46 35.62
N ASP A 537 -9.34 9.70 35.79
CA ASP A 537 -9.51 10.29 37.12
C ASP A 537 -10.73 9.63 37.80
N ASP A 538 -10.63 9.45 39.12
CA ASP A 538 -11.64 8.75 39.94
C ASP A 538 -13.01 9.48 39.97
#